data_AF-A0A934GVV8-F1
#
_entry.id   AF-A0A934GVV8-F1
#
_cell.length_a   1.000
_cell.length_b   1.000
_cell.length_c   1.000
_cell.angle_alpha   90.00
_cell.angle_beta   90.00
_cell.angle_gamma   90.00
#
_symmetry.space_group_name_H-M   'P 1'
#
loop_
_entity.id
_entity.type
_entity.pdbx_description
1 polymer ?
#
loop_
_entity_poly.entity_id
_entity_poly.type
_entity_poly.pdbx_seq_one_letter_code
_entity_poly.pdbx_strand_id
1 'polypeptide(L)'
;MIEKITYSQLPHWARPNHPIMRSILGPIERSSRLRGLLRIFIGLALIALVVGLGYVTAKQDSGNDEPALRDILYGPLVGAQTVALVLALAMTSNVIAVERQKQTWDSLKLTTVGASLSLRARWIAVFFRLKWLLLVILIGRLVYIGLLMRDIVDFQGRALDLYISGITPEISLNVAILLMTALMTAFVMLPFIAVGLAAAVGILLAVYTRARSVVILGLLTLVGMRILLSIFALSLDDKLFEGALDMGRYEAWGRLLFSALEGDMALKLLHLETLGQVWADVDYTVYVGGVLLGIVLIEAALANGMVLFAAWRATKPTRN
;
A
#
# COMPACT_ATOMS: atom_id res chain seq x y z
N MET A 1 1.30 -27.70 1.01
CA MET A 1 2.60 -27.67 0.30
C MET A 1 3.03 -26.24 -0.02
N ILE A 2 2.14 -25.40 -0.54
CA ILE A 2 2.37 -23.97 -0.83
C ILE A 2 2.89 -23.20 0.40
N GLU A 3 2.27 -23.34 1.57
CA GLU A 3 2.72 -22.65 2.81
C GLU A 3 4.19 -22.94 3.18
N LYS A 4 4.68 -24.16 2.94
CA LYS A 4 6.09 -24.52 3.24
C LYS A 4 7.07 -23.79 2.33
N ILE A 5 6.68 -23.53 1.08
CA ILE A 5 7.53 -22.86 0.09
C ILE A 5 7.52 -21.35 0.31
N THR A 6 6.36 -20.76 0.62
CA THR A 6 6.25 -19.30 0.82
C THR A 6 6.92 -18.86 2.14
N TYR A 7 6.82 -19.66 3.21
CA TYR A 7 7.42 -19.29 4.51
C TYR A 7 8.92 -19.59 4.62
N SER A 8 9.52 -20.32 3.68
CA SER A 8 10.95 -20.62 3.71
C SER A 8 11.80 -19.38 3.42
N GLN A 9 11.30 -18.48 2.56
CA GLN A 9 11.95 -17.22 2.19
C GLN A 9 11.93 -16.16 3.31
N LEU A 10 11.04 -16.32 4.31
CA LEU A 10 11.03 -15.44 5.47
C LEU A 10 12.18 -15.77 6.43
N PRO A 11 12.83 -14.74 7.02
CA PRO A 11 13.79 -14.93 8.10
C PRO A 11 13.22 -15.80 9.21
N HIS A 12 14.07 -16.61 9.86
CA HIS A 12 13.60 -17.61 10.84
C HIS A 12 12.70 -17.03 11.94
N TRP A 13 13.02 -15.83 12.42
CA TRP A 13 12.27 -15.11 13.46
C TRP A 13 10.89 -14.61 13.00
N ALA A 14 10.67 -14.45 11.69
CA ALA A 14 9.44 -13.94 11.10
C ALA A 14 8.43 -15.04 10.76
N ARG A 15 8.82 -16.32 10.87
CA ARG A 15 7.98 -17.45 10.51
C ARG A 15 6.84 -17.63 11.51
N PRO A 16 5.62 -18.02 11.09
CA PRO A 16 4.49 -18.26 12.00
C PRO A 16 4.77 -19.32 13.09
N ASN A 17 5.65 -20.28 12.78
CA ASN A 17 6.04 -21.35 13.70
C ASN A 17 7.02 -20.90 14.79
N HIS A 18 7.63 -19.71 14.65
CA HIS A 18 8.56 -19.19 15.65
C HIS A 18 7.82 -18.87 16.95
N PRO A 19 8.37 -19.21 18.14
CA PRO A 19 7.66 -19.07 19.42
C PRO A 19 7.12 -17.66 19.68
N ILE A 20 7.88 -16.64 19.31
CA ILE A 20 7.50 -15.23 19.49
C ILE A 20 6.39 -14.82 18.51
N MET A 21 6.44 -15.30 17.27
CA MET A 21 5.38 -15.00 16.32
C MET A 21 4.08 -15.70 16.72
N ARG A 22 4.16 -16.94 17.21
CA ARG A 22 3.02 -17.71 17.71
C ARG A 22 2.34 -17.04 18.91
N SER A 23 3.11 -16.45 19.83
CA SER A 23 2.52 -15.72 20.97
C SER A 23 1.84 -14.41 20.53
N ILE A 24 2.33 -13.77 19.46
CA ILE A 24 1.80 -12.51 18.91
C ILE A 24 0.56 -12.71 18.04
N LEU A 25 0.57 -13.75 17.19
CA LEU A 25 -0.56 -14.12 16.34
C LEU A 25 -1.70 -14.77 17.15
N GLY A 26 -1.38 -15.26 18.35
CA GLY A 26 -2.30 -15.99 19.21
C GLY A 26 -2.41 -17.46 18.79
N PRO A 27 -3.04 -18.31 19.63
CA PRO A 27 -3.36 -19.67 19.22
C PRO A 27 -4.24 -19.60 17.97
N ILE A 28 -3.86 -20.35 16.93
CA ILE A 28 -4.74 -20.63 15.80
C ILE A 28 -5.88 -21.47 16.37
N GLU A 29 -6.90 -20.81 16.91
CA GLU A 29 -8.11 -21.48 17.35
C GLU A 29 -8.60 -22.31 16.17
N ARG A 30 -8.80 -23.61 16.38
CA ARG A 30 -9.46 -24.49 15.41
C ARG A 30 -10.88 -23.97 15.24
N SER A 31 -11.05 -23.00 14.34
CA SER A 31 -12.35 -22.40 14.09
C SER A 31 -13.26 -23.52 13.62
N SER A 32 -14.37 -23.73 14.33
CA SER A 32 -15.44 -24.62 13.89
C SER A 32 -15.72 -24.36 12.41
N ARG A 33 -15.82 -25.41 11.57
CA ARG A 33 -16.01 -25.28 10.11
C ARG A 33 -17.06 -24.24 9.73
N LEU A 34 -18.13 -24.15 10.53
CA LEU A 34 -19.23 -23.19 10.40
C LEU A 34 -18.80 -21.71 10.53
N ARG A 35 -17.90 -21.39 11.48
CA ARG A 35 -17.29 -20.05 11.60
C ARG A 35 -16.35 -19.74 10.43
N GLY A 36 -15.69 -20.76 9.87
CA GLY A 36 -14.90 -20.62 8.65
C GLY A 36 -15.76 -20.22 7.46
N LEU A 37 -16.85 -20.96 7.22
CA LEU A 37 -17.81 -20.66 6.17
C LEU A 37 -18.49 -19.31 6.35
N LEU A 38 -18.91 -18.95 7.57
CA LEU A 38 -19.50 -17.65 7.86
C LEU A 38 -18.55 -16.50 7.51
N ARG A 39 -17.25 -16.63 7.86
CA ARG A 39 -16.24 -15.62 7.50
C ARG A 39 -16.05 -15.50 5.99
N ILE A 40 -16.07 -16.61 5.26
CA ILE A 40 -15.99 -16.59 3.79
C ILE A 40 -17.22 -15.89 3.20
N PHE A 41 -18.42 -16.22 3.68
CA PHE A 41 -19.66 -15.62 3.20
C PHE A 41 -19.72 -14.12 3.48
N ILE A 42 -19.36 -13.70 4.71
CA ILE A 42 -19.23 -12.27 5.06
C ILE A 42 -18.19 -11.59 4.18
N GLY A 43 -17.05 -12.24 3.93
CA GLY A 43 -16.02 -11.73 3.03
C GLY A 43 -16.54 -11.52 1.61
N LEU A 44 -17.24 -12.50 1.04
CA LEU A 44 -17.84 -12.40 -0.29
C LEU A 44 -18.93 -11.32 -0.36
N ALA A 45 -19.79 -11.23 0.65
CA ALA A 45 -20.82 -10.20 0.73
C ALA A 45 -20.20 -8.79 0.80
N LEU A 46 -19.11 -8.63 1.54
CA LEU A 46 -18.40 -7.36 1.66
C LEU A 46 -17.68 -7.00 0.35
N ILE A 47 -17.08 -7.97 -0.34
CA ILE A 47 -16.51 -7.78 -1.69
C ILE A 47 -17.62 -7.36 -2.66
N ALA A 48 -18.75 -8.07 -2.68
CA ALA A 48 -19.87 -7.76 -3.56
C ALA A 48 -20.44 -6.36 -3.29
N LEU A 49 -20.58 -5.98 -2.02
CA LEU A 49 -20.99 -4.62 -1.63
C LEU A 49 -20.00 -3.57 -2.15
N VAL A 50 -18.70 -3.80 -1.94
CA VAL A 50 -17.65 -2.89 -2.37
C VAL A 50 -17.62 -2.73 -3.88
N VAL A 51 -17.71 -3.83 -4.64
CA VAL A 51 -17.81 -3.79 -6.12
C VAL A 51 -19.10 -3.11 -6.58
N GLY A 52 -20.22 -3.38 -5.91
CA GLY A 52 -21.51 -2.73 -6.20
C GLY A 52 -21.47 -1.21 -5.98
N LEU A 53 -20.82 -0.76 -4.89
CA LEU A 53 -20.59 0.67 -4.65
C LEU A 53 -19.70 1.28 -5.74
N GLY A 54 -18.63 0.58 -6.14
CA GLY A 54 -17.77 1.02 -7.25
C GLY A 54 -18.52 1.12 -8.58
N TYR A 55 -19.44 0.20 -8.85
CA TYR A 55 -20.29 0.27 -10.04
C TYR A 55 -21.22 1.49 -10.02
N VAL A 56 -21.83 1.78 -8.87
CA VAL A 56 -22.71 2.95 -8.73
C VAL A 56 -21.93 4.25 -8.95
N THR A 57 -20.74 4.38 -8.36
CA THR A 57 -19.90 5.58 -8.56
C THR A 57 -19.45 5.71 -10.01
N ALA A 58 -18.97 4.61 -10.61
CA ALA A 58 -18.53 4.63 -12.00
C ALA A 58 -19.69 4.94 -12.98
N LYS A 59 -20.90 4.45 -12.70
CA LYS A 59 -22.07 4.74 -13.52
C LYS A 59 -22.50 6.21 -13.44
N GLN A 60 -22.31 6.83 -12.28
CA GLN A 60 -22.58 8.25 -12.09
C GLN A 60 -21.62 9.12 -12.92
N ASP A 61 -20.33 8.74 -12.97
CA ASP A 61 -19.30 9.50 -13.70
C ASP A 61 -19.37 9.28 -15.22
N SER A 62 -19.71 8.07 -15.67
CA SER A 62 -19.84 7.72 -17.11
C SER A 62 -21.17 8.17 -17.76
N GLY A 63 -22.14 8.62 -16.96
CA GLY A 63 -23.43 9.06 -17.46
C GLY A 63 -24.21 7.93 -18.17
N ASN A 64 -24.45 8.09 -19.47
CA ASN A 64 -25.25 7.14 -20.24
C ASN A 64 -24.47 5.89 -20.68
N ASP A 65 -23.14 5.97 -20.78
CA ASP A 65 -22.31 4.87 -21.26
C ASP A 65 -22.13 3.78 -20.20
N GLU A 66 -21.81 2.56 -20.63
CA GLU A 66 -21.48 1.48 -19.68
C GLU A 66 -20.11 1.74 -19.04
N PRO A 67 -20.01 1.75 -17.70
CA PRO A 67 -18.75 2.03 -17.03
C PRO A 67 -17.75 0.91 -17.33
N ALA A 68 -16.52 1.27 -17.68
CA ALA A 68 -15.48 0.30 -17.91
C ALA A 68 -15.11 -0.41 -16.59
N LEU A 69 -14.64 -1.66 -16.68
CA LEU A 69 -14.25 -2.46 -15.51
C LEU A 69 -13.25 -1.73 -14.61
N ARG A 70 -12.35 -0.93 -15.20
CA ARG A 70 -11.37 -0.12 -14.47
C ARG A 70 -12.03 0.94 -13.58
N ASP A 71 -13.12 1.56 -14.02
CA ASP A 71 -13.76 2.65 -13.28
C ASP A 71 -14.54 2.07 -12.10
N ILE A 72 -15.14 0.88 -12.32
CA ILE A 72 -15.81 0.08 -11.29
C ILE A 72 -14.83 -0.34 -10.19
N LEU A 73 -13.63 -0.77 -10.54
CA LEU A 73 -12.64 -1.30 -9.59
C LEU A 73 -11.82 -0.23 -8.87
N TYR A 74 -11.68 0.97 -9.45
CA TYR A 74 -10.78 2.01 -8.96
C TYR A 74 -11.10 2.45 -7.52
N GLY A 75 -12.31 2.98 -7.29
CA GLY A 75 -12.74 3.48 -5.99
C GLY A 75 -12.68 2.42 -4.88
N PRO A 76 -13.25 1.21 -5.09
CA PRO A 76 -13.08 0.06 -4.21
C PRO A 76 -11.64 -0.25 -3.80
N LEU A 77 -10.70 -0.23 -4.75
CA LEU A 77 -9.31 -0.59 -4.48
C LEU A 77 -8.60 0.47 -3.65
N VAL A 78 -8.79 1.75 -4.01
CA VAL A 78 -8.30 2.90 -3.24
C VAL A 78 -8.85 2.85 -1.81
N GLY A 79 -10.15 2.61 -1.66
CA GLY A 79 -10.80 2.47 -0.36
C GLY A 79 -10.24 1.31 0.47
N ALA A 80 -10.07 0.14 -0.15
CA ALA A 80 -9.48 -1.03 0.51
C ALA A 80 -8.04 -0.77 0.97
N GLN A 81 -7.25 -0.07 0.16
CA GLN A 81 -5.89 0.34 0.51
C GLN A 81 -5.87 1.33 1.68
N THR A 82 -6.71 2.36 1.65
CA THR A 82 -6.82 3.33 2.75
C THR A 82 -7.21 2.63 4.06
N VAL A 83 -8.18 1.70 4.01
CA VAL A 83 -8.56 0.87 5.16
C VAL A 83 -7.38 0.03 5.64
N ALA A 84 -6.62 -0.59 4.74
CA ALA A 84 -5.45 -1.39 5.11
C ALA A 84 -4.40 -0.55 5.86
N LEU A 85 -4.15 0.68 5.41
CA LEU A 85 -3.22 1.61 6.05
C LEU A 85 -3.67 2.05 7.43
N VAL A 86 -4.96 2.41 7.58
CA VAL A 86 -5.55 2.78 8.86
C VAL A 86 -5.49 1.62 9.85
N LEU A 87 -5.83 0.41 9.41
CA LEU A 87 -5.74 -0.79 10.24
C LEU A 87 -4.30 -1.09 10.65
N ALA A 88 -3.35 -1.02 9.72
CA ALA A 88 -1.93 -1.23 10.01
C ALA A 88 -1.40 -0.30 11.11
N LEU A 89 -1.77 0.97 11.04
CA LEU A 89 -1.39 1.99 12.01
C LEU A 89 -2.10 1.78 13.36
N ALA A 90 -3.40 1.48 13.35
CA ALA A 90 -4.17 1.21 14.58
C ALA A 90 -3.70 -0.06 15.33
N MET A 91 -3.30 -1.09 14.59
CA MET A 91 -2.85 -2.37 15.16
C MET A 91 -1.47 -2.27 15.81
N THR A 92 -0.67 -1.29 15.41
CA THR A 92 0.70 -1.11 15.89
C THR A 92 0.84 -0.01 16.94
N SER A 93 -0.03 0.99 16.93
CA SER A 93 -0.03 2.11 17.89
C SER A 93 -0.21 1.67 19.35
N ASN A 94 -0.87 0.54 19.59
CA ASN A 94 -1.14 0.03 20.95
C ASN A 94 -0.21 -1.09 21.41
N VAL A 95 0.87 -1.38 20.67
CA VAL A 95 1.76 -2.54 20.96
C VAL A 95 2.34 -2.49 22.37
N ILE A 96 2.85 -1.34 22.81
CA ILE A 96 3.47 -1.21 24.14
C ILE A 96 2.44 -1.26 25.26
N ALA A 97 1.26 -0.67 25.04
CA ALA A 97 0.17 -0.72 26.02
C ALA A 97 -0.25 -2.18 26.29
N VAL A 98 -0.35 -3.00 25.24
CA VAL A 98 -0.66 -4.43 25.36
C VAL A 98 0.42 -5.19 26.11
N GLU A 99 1.71 -4.95 25.83
CA GLU A 99 2.81 -5.62 26.56
C GLU A 99 2.92 -5.16 28.02
N ARG A 100 2.61 -3.89 28.31
CA ARG A 100 2.55 -3.40 29.70
C ARG A 100 1.41 -4.02 30.48
N GLN A 101 0.23 -4.17 29.86
CA GLN A 101 -0.91 -4.83 30.49
C GLN A 101 -0.60 -6.29 30.84
N LYS A 102 0.24 -6.94 30.03
CA LYS A 102 0.73 -8.31 30.29
C LYS A 102 1.90 -8.39 31.27
N GLN A 103 2.41 -7.26 31.78
CA GLN A 103 3.59 -7.16 32.63
C GLN A 103 4.87 -7.77 32.02
N THR A 104 4.88 -8.01 30.70
CA THR A 104 6.01 -8.59 29.96
C THR A 104 6.98 -7.50 29.50
N TRP A 105 6.52 -6.27 29.36
CA TRP A 105 7.30 -5.19 28.78
C TRP A 105 8.62 -4.91 29.52
N ASP A 106 8.61 -4.92 30.85
CA ASP A 106 9.82 -4.64 31.62
C ASP A 106 10.83 -5.79 31.51
N SER A 107 10.36 -7.04 31.47
CA SER A 107 11.22 -8.20 31.21
C SER A 107 11.84 -8.17 29.80
N LEU A 108 11.09 -7.70 28.80
CA LEU A 108 11.58 -7.58 27.42
C LEU A 108 12.65 -6.49 27.29
N LYS A 109 12.55 -5.41 28.07
CA LYS A 109 13.56 -4.34 28.11
C LYS A 109 14.90 -4.77 28.70
N LEU A 110 14.91 -5.80 29.55
CA LEU A 110 16.16 -6.32 30.13
C LEU A 110 17.10 -6.87 29.06
N THR A 111 16.58 -7.25 27.89
CA THR A 111 17.39 -7.72 26.76
C THR A 111 17.18 -6.84 25.54
N THR A 112 18.23 -6.20 25.03
CA THR A 112 18.16 -5.37 23.82
C THR A 112 17.65 -6.16 22.61
N VAL A 113 18.06 -7.44 22.53
CA VAL A 113 17.62 -8.39 21.50
C VAL A 113 16.13 -8.71 21.64
N GLY A 114 15.61 -8.92 22.86
CA GLY A 114 14.21 -9.27 23.10
C GLY A 114 13.24 -8.16 22.74
N ALA A 115 13.53 -6.91 23.14
CA ALA A 115 12.72 -5.75 22.78
C ALA A 115 12.70 -5.52 21.26
N SER A 116 13.87 -5.56 20.61
CA SER A 116 14.00 -5.38 19.16
C SER A 116 13.22 -6.44 18.38
N LEU A 117 13.38 -7.71 18.76
CA LEU A 117 12.75 -8.81 18.06
C LEU A 117 11.23 -8.83 18.28
N SER A 118 10.75 -8.43 19.46
CA SER A 118 9.31 -8.27 19.73
C SER A 118 8.68 -7.19 18.84
N LEU A 119 9.31 -6.02 18.71
CA LEU A 119 8.80 -4.94 17.85
C LEU A 119 8.80 -5.34 16.36
N ARG A 120 9.88 -5.96 15.88
CA ARG A 120 9.93 -6.49 14.50
C ARG A 120 8.88 -7.56 14.24
N ALA A 121 8.65 -8.45 15.21
CA ALA A 121 7.62 -9.48 15.09
C ALA A 121 6.21 -8.86 15.04
N ARG A 122 5.95 -7.80 15.83
CA ARG A 122 4.69 -7.04 15.79
C ARG A 122 4.48 -6.32 14.46
N TRP A 123 5.55 -5.75 13.90
CA TRP A 123 5.53 -5.14 12.57
C TRP A 123 5.12 -6.17 11.50
N ILE A 124 5.79 -7.33 11.47
CA ILE A 124 5.46 -8.39 10.51
C ILE A 124 4.06 -8.99 10.75
N ALA A 125 3.63 -9.08 12.01
CA ALA A 125 2.30 -9.61 12.35
C ALA A 125 1.15 -8.83 11.69
N VAL A 126 1.36 -7.56 11.32
CA VAL A 126 0.38 -6.77 10.57
C VAL A 126 0.08 -7.43 9.22
N PHE A 127 1.11 -7.81 8.46
CA PHE A 127 0.94 -8.48 7.16
C PHE A 127 0.20 -9.79 7.28
N PHE A 128 0.47 -10.57 8.33
CA PHE A 128 -0.26 -11.83 8.56
C PHE A 128 -1.74 -11.61 8.87
N ARG A 129 -2.07 -10.55 9.61
CA ARG A 129 -3.46 -10.24 10.00
C ARG A 129 -4.23 -9.58 8.86
N LEU A 130 -3.57 -8.75 8.05
CA LEU A 130 -4.14 -8.09 6.87
C LEU A 130 -4.00 -8.91 5.59
N LYS A 131 -3.53 -10.17 5.66
CA LYS A 131 -3.19 -10.99 4.48
C LYS A 131 -4.32 -11.08 3.45
N TRP A 132 -5.57 -11.18 3.90
CA TRP A 132 -6.72 -11.29 3.00
C TRP A 132 -7.04 -9.97 2.31
N LEU A 133 -6.96 -8.86 3.06
CA LEU A 133 -7.15 -7.53 2.50
C LEU A 133 -6.05 -7.19 1.49
N LEU A 134 -4.79 -7.47 1.83
CA LEU A 134 -3.65 -7.31 0.93
C LEU A 134 -3.76 -8.22 -0.30
N LEU A 135 -4.27 -9.44 -0.16
CA LEU A 135 -4.50 -10.35 -1.28
C LEU A 135 -5.59 -9.82 -2.22
N VAL A 136 -6.69 -9.26 -1.69
CA VAL A 136 -7.72 -8.61 -2.51
C VAL A 136 -7.15 -7.42 -3.27
N ILE A 137 -6.38 -6.56 -2.59
CA ILE A 137 -5.71 -5.42 -3.23
C ILE A 137 -4.77 -5.93 -4.35
N LEU A 138 -3.96 -6.95 -4.06
CA LEU A 138 -3.04 -7.54 -5.03
C LEU A 138 -3.77 -8.11 -6.24
N ILE A 139 -4.86 -8.86 -6.05
CA ILE A 139 -5.63 -9.41 -7.17
C ILE A 139 -6.20 -8.28 -8.03
N GLY A 140 -6.81 -7.26 -7.41
CA GLY A 140 -7.30 -6.10 -8.14
C GLY A 140 -6.19 -5.46 -8.97
N ARG A 141 -5.01 -5.24 -8.36
CA ARG A 141 -3.84 -4.72 -9.05
C ARG A 141 -3.37 -5.60 -10.23
N LEU A 142 -3.35 -6.92 -10.05
CA LEU A 142 -3.00 -7.84 -11.13
C LEU A 142 -4.01 -7.80 -12.29
N VAL A 143 -5.29 -7.53 -12.01
CA VAL A 143 -6.28 -7.30 -13.07
C VAL A 143 -5.92 -6.07 -13.90
N TYR A 144 -5.54 -4.94 -13.29
CA TYR A 144 -5.08 -3.76 -14.05
C TYR A 144 -3.82 -4.05 -14.89
N ILE A 145 -2.87 -4.81 -14.36
CA ILE A 145 -1.69 -5.23 -15.14
C ILE A 145 -2.11 -6.11 -16.31
N GLY A 146 -3.07 -7.03 -16.11
CA GLY A 146 -3.63 -7.86 -17.17
C GLY A 146 -4.34 -7.05 -18.26
N LEU A 147 -5.07 -6.00 -17.87
CA LEU A 147 -5.69 -5.06 -18.81
C LEU A 147 -4.62 -4.30 -19.61
N LEU A 148 -3.60 -3.75 -18.96
CA LEU A 148 -2.48 -3.09 -19.64
C LEU A 148 -1.77 -4.03 -20.64
N MET A 149 -1.50 -5.27 -20.21
CA MET A 149 -0.87 -6.28 -21.07
C MET A 149 -1.74 -6.63 -22.28
N ARG A 150 -3.06 -6.70 -22.10
CA ARG A 150 -4.00 -6.87 -23.20
C ARG A 150 -3.93 -5.69 -24.16
N ASP A 151 -3.97 -4.46 -23.67
CA ASP A 151 -3.93 -3.25 -24.50
C ASP A 151 -2.66 -3.17 -25.34
N ILE A 152 -1.51 -3.59 -24.79
CA ILE A 152 -0.24 -3.64 -25.51
C ILE A 152 -0.26 -4.70 -26.63
N VAL A 153 -0.92 -5.83 -26.42
CA VAL A 153 -1.01 -6.94 -27.38
C VAL A 153 -2.02 -6.65 -28.50
N ASP A 154 -3.13 -5.98 -28.19
CA ASP A 154 -4.23 -5.73 -29.12
C ASP A 154 -3.79 -4.90 -30.36
N PHE A 155 -2.72 -4.09 -30.26
CA PHE A 155 -2.12 -3.34 -31.39
C PHE A 155 -0.92 -4.04 -32.05
N GLN A 156 -0.91 -5.38 -32.09
CA GLN A 156 0.17 -6.18 -32.72
C GLN A 156 1.57 -5.85 -32.16
N GLY A 157 1.64 -5.39 -30.90
CA GLY A 157 2.89 -4.96 -30.26
C GLY A 157 3.44 -3.60 -30.72
N ARG A 158 2.71 -2.86 -31.58
CA ARG A 158 3.11 -1.51 -32.04
C ARG A 158 2.53 -0.38 -31.20
N ALA A 159 1.63 -0.69 -30.27
CA ALA A 159 1.01 0.28 -29.37
C ALA A 159 2.08 1.17 -28.71
N LEU A 160 3.08 0.54 -28.09
CA LEU A 160 4.10 1.25 -27.34
C LEU A 160 4.94 2.17 -28.22
N ASP A 161 5.25 1.74 -29.45
CA ASP A 161 6.02 2.52 -30.42
C ASP A 161 5.27 3.81 -30.82
N LEU A 162 3.95 3.71 -31.01
CA LEU A 162 3.09 4.86 -31.28
C LEU A 162 3.05 5.84 -30.10
N TYR A 163 2.95 5.32 -28.87
CA TYR A 163 2.90 6.17 -27.66
C TYR A 163 4.25 6.79 -27.27
N ILE A 164 5.36 6.24 -27.74
CA ILE A 164 6.69 6.82 -27.52
C ILE A 164 7.03 7.87 -28.58
N SER A 165 6.40 7.79 -29.75
CA SER A 165 6.63 8.78 -30.80
C SER A 165 6.18 10.17 -30.34
N GLY A 166 7.12 11.12 -30.30
CA GLY A 166 6.84 12.52 -29.95
C GLY A 166 6.89 12.83 -28.46
N ILE A 167 7.32 11.89 -27.60
CA ILE A 167 7.54 12.18 -26.19
C ILE A 167 8.90 12.86 -25.98
N THR A 168 8.99 13.68 -24.93
CA THR A 168 10.24 14.32 -24.51
C THR A 168 10.71 13.69 -23.18
N PRO A 169 11.97 13.23 -23.05
CA PRO A 169 12.95 13.03 -24.11
C PRO A 169 12.60 11.81 -24.96
N GLU A 170 13.09 11.79 -26.19
CA GLU A 170 13.01 10.61 -27.04
C GLU A 170 13.81 9.46 -26.41
N ILE A 171 13.17 8.31 -26.25
CA ILE A 171 13.80 7.11 -25.71
C ILE A 171 13.62 5.93 -26.65
N SER A 172 14.56 4.98 -26.60
CA SER A 172 14.40 3.72 -27.34
C SER A 172 13.29 2.86 -26.76
N LEU A 173 12.67 2.03 -27.61
CA LEU A 173 11.64 1.05 -27.23
C LEU A 173 12.07 0.17 -26.04
N ASN A 174 13.33 -0.28 -26.02
CA ASN A 174 13.87 -1.11 -24.95
C ASN A 174 13.86 -0.40 -23.58
N VAL A 175 14.17 0.91 -23.57
CA VAL A 175 14.15 1.72 -22.35
C VAL A 175 12.70 1.92 -21.88
N ALA A 176 11.77 2.15 -22.79
CA ALA A 176 10.36 2.29 -22.45
C ALA A 176 9.78 1.01 -21.84
N ILE A 177 10.10 -0.16 -22.41
CA ILE A 177 9.70 -1.46 -21.85
C ILE A 177 10.26 -1.63 -20.43
N LEU A 178 11.52 -1.25 -20.19
CA LEU A 178 12.14 -1.32 -18.87
C LEU A 178 11.45 -0.37 -17.87
N LEU A 179 11.16 0.86 -18.27
CA LEU A 179 10.46 1.85 -17.44
C LEU A 179 9.02 1.44 -17.13
N MET A 180 8.32 0.84 -18.08
CA MET A 180 6.98 0.27 -17.88
C MET A 180 7.01 -0.95 -16.97
N THR A 181 8.02 -1.81 -17.09
CA THR A 181 8.23 -2.92 -16.15
C THR A 181 8.50 -2.40 -14.74
N ALA A 182 9.28 -1.33 -14.60
CA ALA A 182 9.51 -0.65 -13.34
C ALA A 182 8.22 -0.06 -12.77
N LEU A 183 7.37 0.56 -13.60
CA LEU A 183 6.05 1.06 -13.21
C LEU A 183 5.16 -0.06 -12.67
N MET A 184 5.01 -1.17 -13.41
CA MET A 184 4.23 -2.34 -12.98
C MET A 184 4.76 -2.92 -11.67
N THR A 185 6.08 -2.98 -11.53
CA THR A 185 6.75 -3.50 -10.34
C THR A 185 6.51 -2.59 -9.13
N ALA A 186 6.67 -1.28 -9.30
CA ALA A 186 6.37 -0.28 -8.28
C ALA A 186 4.90 -0.36 -7.85
N PHE A 187 3.99 -0.44 -8.83
CA PHE A 187 2.56 -0.54 -8.62
C PHE A 187 2.16 -1.78 -7.79
N VAL A 188 2.77 -2.95 -8.04
CA VAL A 188 2.50 -4.15 -7.22
C VAL A 188 3.04 -3.98 -5.81
N MET A 189 4.23 -3.38 -5.65
CA MET A 189 4.91 -3.30 -4.36
C MET A 189 4.38 -2.20 -3.43
N LEU A 190 3.95 -1.08 -3.99
CA LEU A 190 3.50 0.12 -3.27
C LEU A 190 2.50 -0.15 -2.13
N PRO A 191 1.40 -0.91 -2.30
CA PRO A 191 0.45 -1.13 -1.20
C PRO A 191 1.07 -1.89 -0.01
N PHE A 192 2.00 -2.82 -0.28
CA PHE A 192 2.67 -3.58 0.78
C PHE A 192 3.65 -2.70 1.55
N ILE A 193 4.38 -1.86 0.83
CA ILE A 193 5.37 -0.97 1.44
C ILE A 193 4.68 0.16 2.21
N ALA A 194 3.61 0.74 1.68
CA ALA A 194 2.80 1.72 2.39
C ALA A 194 2.21 1.13 3.69
N VAL A 195 1.70 -0.10 3.67
CA VAL A 195 1.23 -0.81 4.88
C VAL A 195 2.37 -1.08 5.86
N GLY A 196 3.54 -1.47 5.37
CA GLY A 196 4.75 -1.63 6.18
C GLY A 196 5.18 -0.32 6.85
N LEU A 197 5.14 0.79 6.11
CA LEU A 197 5.49 2.11 6.61
C LEU A 197 4.47 2.59 7.66
N ALA A 198 3.17 2.47 7.39
CA ALA A 198 2.11 2.81 8.34
C ALA A 198 2.23 2.01 9.66
N ALA A 199 2.55 0.71 9.55
CA ALA A 199 2.83 -0.13 10.71
C ALA A 199 4.09 0.33 11.48
N ALA A 200 5.15 0.74 10.77
CA ALA A 200 6.37 1.25 11.38
C ALA A 200 6.13 2.59 12.13
N VAL A 201 5.36 3.50 11.52
CA VAL A 201 4.92 4.77 12.14
C VAL A 201 4.11 4.50 13.40
N GLY A 202 3.16 3.55 13.37
CA GLY A 202 2.37 3.21 14.54
C GLY A 202 3.23 2.64 15.70
N ILE A 203 4.22 1.79 15.40
CA ILE A 203 5.20 1.33 16.41
C ILE A 203 6.00 2.51 16.97
N LEU A 204 6.47 3.41 16.10
CA LEU A 204 7.25 4.57 16.54
C LEU A 204 6.42 5.46 17.48
N LEU A 205 5.17 5.74 17.13
CA LEU A 205 4.24 6.48 17.98
C LEU A 205 4.07 5.80 19.34
N ALA A 206 3.90 4.48 19.36
CA ALA A 206 3.77 3.69 20.59
C ALA A 206 5.01 3.84 21.49
N VAL A 207 6.22 3.84 20.91
CA VAL A 207 7.48 3.97 21.65
C VAL A 207 7.66 5.37 22.24
N TYR A 208 7.26 6.42 21.52
CA TYR A 208 7.45 7.80 21.95
C TYR A 208 6.41 8.27 22.98
N THR A 209 5.16 7.82 22.83
CA THR A 209 4.06 8.29 23.67
C THR A 209 3.89 7.39 24.89
N ARG A 210 3.93 7.99 26.10
CA ARG A 210 3.78 7.25 27.36
C ARG A 210 2.32 7.13 27.80
N ALA A 211 1.52 8.16 27.51
CA ALA A 211 0.14 8.27 27.95
C ALA A 211 -0.82 7.72 26.88
N ARG A 212 -1.78 6.88 27.32
CA ARG A 212 -2.78 6.27 26.43
C ARG A 212 -3.61 7.32 25.68
N SER A 213 -3.95 8.43 26.32
CA SER A 213 -4.68 9.54 25.69
C SER A 213 -3.90 10.15 24.52
N VAL A 214 -2.59 10.35 24.68
CA VAL A 214 -1.71 10.89 23.63
C VAL A 214 -1.55 9.90 22.47
N VAL A 215 -1.49 8.59 22.74
CA VAL A 215 -1.50 7.55 21.69
C VAL A 215 -2.79 7.64 20.87
N ILE A 216 -3.95 7.72 21.54
CA ILE A 216 -5.26 7.78 20.88
C ILE A 216 -5.39 9.06 20.06
N LEU A 217 -5.01 10.21 20.62
CA LEU A 217 -5.01 11.48 19.88
C LEU A 217 -4.05 11.44 18.69
N GLY A 218 -2.83 10.93 18.87
CA GLY A 218 -1.87 10.77 17.78
C GLY A 218 -2.38 9.84 16.67
N LEU A 219 -3.04 8.74 17.05
CA LEU A 219 -3.69 7.82 16.12
C LEU A 219 -4.81 8.53 15.33
N LEU A 220 -5.70 9.26 16.02
CA LEU A 220 -6.78 10.02 15.38
C LEU A 220 -6.23 11.07 14.42
N THR A 221 -5.18 11.80 14.82
CA THR A 221 -4.52 12.80 13.97
C THR A 221 -3.90 12.16 12.73
N LEU A 222 -3.17 11.04 12.88
CA LEU A 222 -2.53 10.37 11.75
C LEU A 222 -3.56 9.74 10.79
N VAL A 223 -4.62 9.15 11.33
CA VAL A 223 -5.72 8.60 10.52
C VAL A 223 -6.46 9.72 9.79
N GLY A 224 -6.81 10.81 10.49
CA GLY A 224 -7.45 11.97 9.89
C GLY A 224 -6.60 12.61 8.81
N MET A 225 -5.31 12.82 9.09
CA MET A 225 -4.34 13.30 8.10
C MET A 225 -4.28 12.38 6.89
N ARG A 226 -4.25 11.05 7.09
CA ARG A 226 -4.22 10.10 5.98
C ARG A 226 -5.47 10.18 5.11
N ILE A 227 -6.65 10.23 5.71
CA ILE A 227 -7.91 10.38 4.98
C ILE A 227 -7.92 11.68 4.18
N LEU A 228 -7.49 12.79 4.81
CA LEU A 228 -7.39 14.08 4.13
C LEU A 228 -6.39 14.05 2.97
N LEU A 229 -5.22 13.42 3.13
CA LEU A 229 -4.24 13.26 2.06
C LEU A 229 -4.79 12.43 0.91
N SER A 230 -5.51 11.34 1.18
CA SER A 230 -6.15 10.53 0.14
C SER A 230 -7.26 11.31 -0.60
N ILE A 231 -8.12 12.04 0.12
CA ILE A 231 -9.14 12.90 -0.53
C ILE A 231 -8.46 14.00 -1.36
N PHE A 232 -7.44 14.64 -0.82
CA PHE A 232 -6.69 15.68 -1.52
C PHE A 232 -6.03 15.10 -2.78
N ALA A 233 -5.39 13.94 -2.69
CA ALA A 233 -4.76 13.27 -3.82
C ALA A 233 -5.77 12.90 -4.91
N LEU A 234 -6.97 12.42 -4.53
CA LEU A 234 -8.06 12.17 -5.47
C LEU A 234 -8.53 13.46 -6.16
N SER A 235 -8.62 14.58 -5.43
CA SER A 235 -9.04 15.87 -6.01
C SER A 235 -8.02 16.50 -6.96
N LEU A 236 -6.75 16.06 -6.91
CA LEU A 236 -5.71 16.52 -7.84
C LEU A 236 -5.81 15.84 -9.22
N ASP A 237 -6.41 14.66 -9.27
CA ASP A 237 -6.51 13.84 -10.47
C ASP A 237 -7.36 14.53 -11.55
N ASP A 238 -8.58 14.95 -11.20
CA ASP A 238 -9.50 15.64 -12.11
C ASP A 238 -8.85 16.89 -12.73
N LYS A 239 -8.10 17.64 -11.91
CA LYS A 239 -7.43 18.88 -12.33
C LYS A 239 -6.22 18.64 -13.20
N LEU A 240 -5.57 17.47 -13.10
CA LEU A 240 -4.37 17.17 -13.87
C LEU A 240 -4.71 17.04 -15.36
N PHE A 241 -5.85 16.43 -15.68
CA PHE A 241 -6.28 16.22 -17.08
C PHE A 241 -7.03 17.42 -17.67
N GLU A 242 -7.69 18.25 -16.87
CA GLU A 242 -8.42 19.44 -17.36
C GLU A 242 -7.51 20.64 -17.69
N GLY A 243 -6.27 20.68 -17.18
CA GLY A 243 -5.42 21.88 -17.27
C GLY A 243 -3.92 21.62 -17.40
N ALA A 244 -3.51 20.43 -17.88
CA ALA A 244 -2.08 20.05 -17.97
C ALA A 244 -1.22 21.07 -18.73
N LEU A 245 -1.77 21.71 -19.77
CA LEU A 245 -1.03 22.59 -20.68
C LEU A 245 -0.62 23.93 -20.03
N ASP A 246 -1.35 24.41 -19.02
CA ASP A 246 -1.06 25.69 -18.35
C ASP A 246 -0.24 25.52 -17.06
N MET A 247 0.00 24.28 -16.62
CA MET A 247 0.74 24.01 -15.39
C MET A 247 2.25 24.00 -15.62
N GLY A 248 3.01 24.56 -14.66
CA GLY A 248 4.46 24.45 -14.69
C GLY A 248 4.92 23.00 -14.60
N ARG A 249 5.99 22.63 -15.34
CA ARG A 249 6.52 21.26 -15.39
C ARG A 249 6.70 20.60 -14.01
N TYR A 250 7.29 21.32 -13.05
CA TYR A 250 7.52 20.80 -11.70
C TYR A 250 6.22 20.57 -10.91
N GLU A 251 5.19 21.39 -11.17
CA GLU A 251 3.89 21.24 -10.53
C GLU A 251 3.16 20.01 -11.08
N ALA A 252 3.16 19.81 -12.40
CA ALA A 252 2.60 18.63 -13.04
C ALA A 252 3.25 17.34 -12.49
N TRP A 253 4.58 17.32 -12.42
CA TRP A 253 5.33 16.20 -11.82
C TRP A 253 4.99 15.98 -10.35
N GLY A 254 4.96 17.05 -9.55
CA GLY A 254 4.64 16.97 -8.13
C GLY A 254 3.24 16.40 -7.89
N ARG A 255 2.25 16.89 -8.66
CA ARG A 255 0.87 16.40 -8.60
C ARG A 255 0.78 14.94 -9.01
N LEU A 256 1.38 14.57 -10.14
CA LEU A 256 1.36 13.20 -10.66
C LEU A 256 2.03 12.20 -9.72
N LEU A 257 3.19 12.54 -9.16
CA LEU A 257 3.85 11.67 -8.19
C LEU A 257 3.05 11.58 -6.90
N PHE A 258 2.55 12.71 -6.38
CA PHE A 258 1.79 12.72 -5.15
C PHE A 258 0.47 11.95 -5.29
N SER A 259 -0.27 12.15 -6.38
CA SER A 259 -1.51 11.41 -6.66
C SER A 259 -1.25 9.92 -6.90
N ALA A 260 -0.14 9.56 -7.56
CA ALA A 260 0.25 8.16 -7.75
C ALA A 260 0.59 7.46 -6.42
N LEU A 261 1.23 8.15 -5.48
CA LEU A 261 1.63 7.61 -4.17
C LEU A 261 0.46 7.56 -3.16
N GLU A 262 -0.31 8.64 -3.06
CA GLU A 262 -1.32 8.82 -2.00
C GLU A 262 -2.75 8.53 -2.45
N GLY A 263 -3.08 8.86 -3.70
CA GLY A 263 -4.41 8.67 -4.30
C GLY A 263 -4.52 7.40 -5.16
N ASP A 264 -3.43 6.62 -5.23
CA ASP A 264 -3.31 5.43 -6.09
C ASP A 264 -3.64 5.72 -7.57
N MET A 265 -3.35 6.93 -8.04
CA MET A 265 -3.44 7.29 -9.48
C MET A 265 -2.56 6.36 -10.34
N ALA A 266 -1.62 5.65 -9.73
CA ALA A 266 -0.90 4.55 -10.37
C ALA A 266 -1.84 3.50 -11.01
N LEU A 267 -3.08 3.34 -10.51
CA LEU A 267 -4.12 2.53 -11.16
C LEU A 267 -4.54 3.09 -12.52
N LYS A 268 -4.72 4.41 -12.61
CA LYS A 268 -5.07 5.09 -13.87
C LYS A 268 -3.88 5.11 -14.83
N LEU A 269 -2.65 5.24 -14.32
CA LEU A 269 -1.42 5.15 -15.12
C LEU A 269 -1.16 3.75 -15.68
N LEU A 270 -1.87 2.72 -15.24
CA LEU A 270 -1.85 1.41 -15.90
C LEU A 270 -2.81 1.30 -17.09
N HIS A 271 -3.59 2.34 -17.39
CA HIS A 271 -4.30 2.43 -18.67
C HIS A 271 -3.35 2.99 -19.72
N LEU A 272 -3.14 2.26 -20.82
CA LEU A 272 -2.12 2.62 -21.80
C LEU A 272 -2.37 3.99 -22.44
N GLU A 273 -3.63 4.31 -22.70
CA GLU A 273 -4.04 5.61 -23.26
C GLU A 273 -3.78 6.76 -22.30
N THR A 274 -4.14 6.60 -21.01
CA THR A 274 -3.87 7.61 -19.99
C THR A 274 -2.37 7.80 -19.77
N LEU A 275 -1.61 6.70 -19.77
CA LEU A 275 -0.16 6.74 -19.67
C LEU A 275 0.46 7.46 -20.88
N GLY A 276 0.00 7.15 -22.09
CA GLY A 276 0.45 7.79 -23.32
C GLY A 276 0.12 9.29 -23.35
N GLN A 277 -1.09 9.66 -22.91
CA GLN A 277 -1.47 11.06 -22.76
C GLN A 277 -0.55 11.79 -21.77
N VAL A 278 -0.30 11.20 -20.60
CA VAL A 278 0.61 11.76 -19.60
C VAL A 278 2.03 11.94 -20.18
N TRP A 279 2.52 10.97 -20.95
CA TRP A 279 3.83 11.04 -21.61
C TRP A 279 3.93 12.13 -22.68
N ALA A 280 2.83 12.39 -23.38
CA ALA A 280 2.76 13.43 -24.39
C ALA A 280 2.60 14.83 -23.77
N ASP A 281 1.78 14.95 -22.73
CA ASP A 281 1.38 16.24 -22.15
C ASP A 281 2.42 16.79 -21.16
N VAL A 282 3.18 15.92 -20.49
CA VAL A 282 4.13 16.33 -19.44
C VAL A 282 5.53 15.81 -19.74
N ASP A 283 6.43 16.75 -20.03
CA ASP A 283 7.83 16.43 -20.34
C ASP A 283 8.47 15.53 -19.27
N TYR A 284 9.29 14.59 -19.72
CA TYR A 284 10.06 13.61 -18.95
C TYR A 284 9.23 12.56 -18.20
N THR A 285 7.89 12.59 -18.21
CA THR A 285 7.07 11.65 -17.42
C THR A 285 7.20 10.19 -17.84
N VAL A 286 7.84 9.92 -18.97
CA VAL A 286 8.28 8.56 -19.32
C VAL A 286 9.12 7.90 -18.21
N TYR A 287 9.85 8.69 -17.41
CA TYR A 287 10.62 8.21 -16.27
C TYR A 287 9.78 7.93 -15.01
N VAL A 288 8.47 8.19 -15.02
CA VAL A 288 7.59 8.02 -13.83
C VAL A 288 7.70 6.62 -13.23
N GLY A 289 7.79 5.58 -14.07
CA GLY A 289 7.92 4.19 -13.60
C GLY A 289 9.20 3.95 -12.79
N GLY A 290 10.32 4.49 -13.27
CA GLY A 290 11.60 4.41 -12.57
C GLY A 290 11.61 5.24 -11.28
N VAL A 291 11.05 6.45 -11.31
CA VAL A 291 10.93 7.32 -10.14
C VAL A 291 10.05 6.70 -9.07
N LEU A 292 8.87 6.20 -9.43
CA LEU A 292 7.95 5.52 -8.51
C LEU A 292 8.61 4.29 -7.88
N LEU A 293 9.32 3.47 -8.66
CA LEU A 293 10.06 2.34 -8.12
C LEU A 293 11.13 2.80 -7.11
N GLY A 294 11.86 3.86 -7.43
CA GLY A 294 12.83 4.47 -6.51
C GLY A 294 12.19 4.93 -5.19
N ILE A 295 11.04 5.60 -5.27
CA ILE A 295 10.29 6.06 -4.08
C ILE A 295 9.83 4.86 -3.25
N VAL A 296 9.28 3.83 -3.88
CA VAL A 296 8.86 2.59 -3.22
C VAL A 296 10.05 1.94 -2.47
N LEU A 297 11.25 1.91 -3.06
CA LEU A 297 12.45 1.41 -2.38
C LEU A 297 12.88 2.29 -1.21
N ILE A 298 12.77 3.63 -1.34
CA ILE A 298 13.05 4.58 -0.26
C ILE A 298 12.07 4.38 0.89
N GLU A 299 10.77 4.24 0.62
CA GLU A 299 9.75 3.97 1.63
C GLU A 299 9.98 2.64 2.34
N ALA A 300 10.40 1.60 1.62
CA ALA A 300 10.77 0.32 2.22
C ALA A 300 11.97 0.45 3.17
N ALA A 301 13.00 1.18 2.74
CA ALA A 301 14.17 1.46 3.57
C ALA A 301 13.79 2.30 4.81
N LEU A 302 12.92 3.30 4.63
CA LEU A 302 12.40 4.14 5.71
C LEU A 302 11.59 3.32 6.71
N ALA A 303 10.68 2.46 6.25
CA ALA A 303 9.89 1.59 7.12
C ALA A 303 10.80 0.69 7.98
N ASN A 304 11.81 0.07 7.37
CA ASN A 304 12.80 -0.72 8.11
C ASN A 304 13.60 0.15 9.10
N GLY A 305 14.09 1.31 8.66
CA GLY A 305 14.83 2.27 9.49
C GLY A 305 14.03 2.73 10.71
N MET A 306 12.73 3.02 10.54
CA MET A 306 11.83 3.42 11.62
C MET A 306 11.64 2.30 12.65
N VAL A 307 11.48 1.04 12.22
CA VAL A 307 11.37 -0.10 13.15
C VAL A 307 12.68 -0.31 13.93
N LEU A 308 13.83 -0.20 13.27
CA LEU A 308 15.14 -0.29 13.91
C LEU A 308 15.35 0.84 14.94
N PHE A 309 14.98 2.05 14.55
CA PHE A 309 15.07 3.22 15.42
C PHE A 309 14.12 3.10 16.62
N ALA A 310 12.89 2.65 16.40
CA ALA A 310 11.92 2.38 17.47
C ALA A 310 12.44 1.33 18.45
N ALA A 311 13.06 0.25 17.95
CA ALA A 311 13.71 -0.77 18.77
C ALA A 311 14.86 -0.20 19.62
N TRP A 312 15.78 0.54 19.00
CA TRP A 312 16.86 1.20 19.73
C TRP A 312 16.35 2.21 20.77
N ARG A 313 15.28 2.96 20.45
CA ARG A 313 14.70 3.92 21.37
C ARG A 313 14.04 3.22 22.56
N ALA A 314 13.42 2.07 22.35
CA ALA A 314 12.75 1.28 23.38
C ALA A 314 13.72 0.66 24.40
N THR A 315 14.97 0.40 24.01
CA THR A 315 16.00 -0.15 24.91
C THR A 315 16.65 0.89 25.82
N LYS A 316 16.52 2.18 25.52
CA LYS A 316 17.09 3.22 26.38
C LYS A 316 16.32 3.34 27.70
N PRO A 317 17.02 3.47 28.85
CA PRO A 317 16.37 3.66 30.13
C PRO A 317 15.51 4.94 30.09
N THR A 318 14.28 4.82 30.54
CA THR A 318 13.41 5.97 30.73
C THR A 318 13.94 6.78 31.90
N ARG A 319 14.56 7.94 31.64
CA ARG A 319 14.69 8.98 32.66
C ARG A 319 13.27 9.32 33.12
N ASN A 320 13.02 9.09 34.41
CA ASN A 320 11.84 9.56 35.12
C ASN A 320 12.05 11.02 35.49
#